data_AF-A0A9W8R6W5-F1
#
_entry.id   AF-A0A9W8R6W5-F1
#
_cell.length_a   1.000
_cell.length_b   1.000
_cell.length_c   1.000
_cell.angle_alpha   90.00
_cell.angle_beta   90.00
_cell.angle_gamma   90.00
#
_symmetry.space_group_name_H-M   'P 1'
#
loop_
_entity.id
_entity.type
_entity.pdbx_description
1 polymer ?
#
loop_
_entity_poly.entity_id
_entity_poly.type
_entity_poly.pdbx_seq_one_letter_code
_entity_poly.pdbx_strand_id
1 'polypeptide(L)'
;MIFDYGTCQRMFPAGSKARDQHCQATGHSPPVFECDTCCLYFDDEHDRRDHMDLENHWVPDAPECSLCYFRAPTVQEVKHHEFGHHFYCGECNREFQNLNNIRQVNQPFS
;
A
#
# COMPACT_ATOMS: atom_id res chain seq x y z
N MET A 1 -31.12 0.57 -3.29
CA MET A 1 -30.13 0.98 -2.27
C MET A 1 -28.86 1.32 -3.02
N ILE A 2 -28.45 2.58 -2.97
CA ILE A 2 -27.20 3.04 -3.56
C ILE A 2 -26.17 2.92 -2.44
N PHE A 3 -25.19 2.04 -2.60
CA PHE A 3 -24.06 1.95 -1.68
C PHE A 3 -23.10 3.08 -2.07
N ASP A 4 -23.08 4.15 -1.28
CA ASP A 4 -22.13 5.23 -1.48
C ASP A 4 -20.74 4.70 -1.06
N TYR A 5 -19.86 4.55 -2.05
CA TYR A 5 -18.52 4.05 -1.86
C TYR A 5 -17.67 5.08 -1.11
N GLY A 6 -17.62 5.04 0.21
CA GLY A 6 -16.54 5.67 1.00
C GLY A 6 -16.35 7.19 0.86
N THR A 7 -17.26 7.94 0.24
CA THR A 7 -17.04 9.31 -0.23
C THR A 7 -17.83 10.40 0.50
N CYS A 8 -18.24 10.20 1.75
CA CYS A 8 -18.95 11.25 2.49
C CYS A 8 -18.05 12.40 3.02
N GLN A 9 -16.76 12.39 2.66
CA GLN A 9 -15.74 13.38 3.02
C GLN A 9 -15.67 13.73 4.52
N ARG A 10 -16.08 12.79 5.37
CA ARG A 10 -16.20 13.02 6.80
C ARG A 10 -14.89 12.65 7.49
N MET A 11 -14.35 13.60 8.25
CA MET A 11 -13.17 13.38 9.08
C MET A 11 -13.60 12.76 10.42
N PHE A 12 -12.77 11.86 10.94
CA PHE A 12 -12.99 11.19 12.22
C PHE A 12 -11.84 11.47 13.20
N PRO A 13 -11.75 12.66 13.80
CA PRO A 13 -10.66 12.99 14.74
C PRO A 13 -10.59 12.05 15.96
N ALA A 14 -11.68 11.34 16.24
CA ALA A 14 -11.80 10.39 17.33
C ALA A 14 -11.22 8.99 17.01
N GLY A 15 -10.60 8.78 15.86
CA GLY A 15 -9.95 7.51 15.52
C GLY A 15 -10.70 6.67 14.49
N SER A 16 -10.02 5.62 14.01
CA SER A 16 -10.56 4.57 13.13
C SER A 16 -11.84 3.93 13.67
N LYS A 17 -11.95 3.75 15.00
CA LYS A 17 -13.16 3.20 15.63
C LYS A 17 -14.42 4.05 15.38
N ALA A 18 -14.30 5.37 15.40
CA ALA A 18 -15.43 6.26 15.11
C ALA A 18 -15.82 6.20 13.63
N ARG A 19 -14.82 6.05 12.74
CA ARG A 19 -15.02 5.80 11.31
C ARG A 19 -15.72 4.45 11.08
N ASP A 20 -15.28 3.39 11.74
CA ASP A 20 -15.85 2.04 11.57
C ASP A 20 -17.31 2.02 11.99
N GLN A 21 -17.64 2.65 13.12
CA GLN A 21 -19.01 2.82 13.58
C GLN A 21 -19.86 3.60 12.58
N HIS A 22 -19.33 4.65 11.98
CA HIS A 22 -20.02 5.39 10.91
C HIS A 22 -20.27 4.52 9.70
N CYS A 23 -19.24 3.82 9.19
CA CYS A 23 -19.36 2.89 8.07
C CYS A 23 -20.41 1.81 8.33
N GLN A 24 -20.43 1.23 9.54
CA GLN A 24 -21.45 0.27 9.95
C GLN A 24 -22.86 0.88 10.00
N ALA A 25 -23.00 2.09 10.51
CA ALA A 25 -24.30 2.75 10.67
C ALA A 25 -24.90 3.25 9.36
N THR A 26 -24.07 3.70 8.42
CA THR A 26 -24.51 4.26 7.12
C THR A 26 -24.44 3.27 5.97
N GLY A 27 -23.81 2.11 6.18
CA GLY A 27 -23.53 1.14 5.11
C GLY A 27 -22.41 1.58 4.17
N HIS A 28 -21.59 2.57 4.55
CA HIS A 28 -20.40 2.94 3.78
C HIS A 28 -19.27 1.94 4.02
N SER A 29 -18.38 1.79 3.04
CA SER A 29 -17.11 1.10 3.23
C SER A 29 -16.01 2.08 3.66
N PRO A 30 -14.97 1.61 4.38
CA PRO A 30 -13.76 2.39 4.62
C PRO A 30 -13.12 2.86 3.30
N PRO A 31 -12.48 4.06 3.29
CA PRO A 31 -11.70 4.50 2.14
C PRO A 31 -10.54 3.54 1.87
N VAL A 32 -10.19 3.38 0.59
CA VAL A 32 -9.17 2.41 0.14
C VAL A 32 -7.76 2.84 0.56
N PHE A 33 -7.46 4.13 0.52
CA PHE A 33 -6.13 4.68 0.80
C PHE A 33 -6.12 5.45 2.12
N GLU A 34 -6.27 4.74 3.23
CA GLU A 34 -6.16 5.32 4.58
C GLU A 34 -4.72 5.30 5.11
N CYS A 35 -4.36 6.28 5.93
CA CYS A 35 -3.17 6.22 6.77
C CYS A 35 -3.32 5.14 7.85
N ASP A 36 -2.25 4.40 8.12
CA ASP A 36 -2.29 3.29 9.09
C ASP A 36 -2.30 3.78 10.54
N THR A 37 -1.83 5.01 10.79
CA THR A 37 -1.64 5.58 12.13
C THR A 37 -2.66 6.67 12.48
N CYS A 38 -3.17 7.40 11.49
CA CYS A 38 -4.09 8.51 11.69
C CYS A 38 -5.38 8.35 10.87
N CYS A 39 -6.33 9.26 11.03
CA CYS A 39 -7.66 9.15 10.40
C CYS A 39 -7.73 9.80 9.01
N LEU A 40 -6.59 10.16 8.43
CA LEU A 40 -6.53 10.73 7.09
C LEU A 40 -6.63 9.63 6.05
N TYR A 41 -7.29 9.94 4.96
CA TYR A 41 -7.37 9.12 3.77
C TYR A 41 -7.15 10.00 2.55
N PHE A 42 -6.77 9.37 1.45
CA PHE A 42 -6.26 10.04 0.27
C PHE A 42 -6.99 9.52 -0.97
N ASP A 43 -6.91 10.29 -2.05
CA ASP A 43 -7.57 9.95 -3.31
C ASP A 43 -6.84 8.81 -4.04
N ASP A 44 -5.53 8.66 -3.80
CA ASP A 44 -4.72 7.57 -4.34
C ASP A 44 -3.63 7.07 -3.37
N GLU A 45 -3.00 5.96 -3.74
CA GLU A 45 -1.94 5.30 -2.95
C GLU A 45 -0.68 6.16 -2.85
N HIS A 46 -0.36 6.95 -3.87
CA HIS A 46 0.84 7.78 -3.90
C HIS A 46 0.74 8.87 -2.84
N ASP A 47 -0.38 9.60 -2.80
CA ASP A 47 -0.63 10.64 -1.79
C ASP A 47 -0.65 10.07 -0.36
N ARG A 48 -1.27 8.89 -0.17
CA ARG A 48 -1.22 8.19 1.11
C ARG A 48 0.21 7.89 1.53
N ARG A 49 1.00 7.33 0.63
CA ARG A 49 2.38 6.91 0.93
C ARG A 49 3.26 8.12 1.21
N ASP A 50 3.14 9.19 0.45
CA ASP A 50 3.86 10.45 0.68
C ASP A 50 3.53 11.02 2.06
N HIS A 51 2.26 10.98 2.48
CA HIS A 51 1.88 11.28 3.86
C HIS A 51 2.56 10.36 4.88
N MET A 52 2.57 9.04 4.64
CA MET A 52 3.18 8.06 5.53
C MET A 52 4.69 8.30 5.68
N ASP A 53 5.38 8.67 4.61
CA ASP A 53 6.81 9.00 4.59
C ASP A 53 7.11 10.32 5.32
N LEU A 54 6.36 11.39 5.02
CA LEU A 54 6.58 12.72 5.60
C LEU A 54 6.28 12.76 7.10
N GLU A 55 5.20 12.12 7.54
CA GLU A 55 4.80 12.09 8.95
C GLU A 55 5.40 10.89 9.70
N ASN A 56 6.17 10.04 9.01
CA ASN A 56 6.74 8.80 9.53
C ASN A 56 5.68 7.91 10.24
N HIS A 57 4.52 7.77 9.59
CA HIS A 57 3.37 7.00 10.07
C HIS A 57 3.40 5.52 9.70
N TRP A 58 4.53 5.05 9.21
CA TRP A 58 4.78 3.63 9.00
C TRP A 58 4.84 2.86 10.33
N VAL A 59 4.49 1.58 10.27
CA VAL A 59 4.76 0.68 11.39
C VAL A 59 6.26 0.66 11.71
N PRO A 60 6.68 0.48 12.97
CA PRO A 60 8.09 0.32 13.31
C PRO A 60 8.72 -0.79 12.48
N ASP A 61 9.93 -0.55 11.97
CA ASP A 61 10.67 -1.49 11.11
C ASP A 61 9.93 -1.88 9.82
N ALA A 62 9.03 -1.02 9.34
CA ALA A 62 8.38 -1.20 8.05
C ALA A 62 9.44 -1.45 6.95
N PRO A 63 9.30 -2.53 6.17
CA PRO A 63 10.30 -2.91 5.19
C PRO A 63 10.40 -1.88 4.07
N GLU A 64 11.63 -1.62 3.68
CA GLU A 64 12.00 -0.71 2.60
C GLU A 64 12.66 -1.49 1.47
N CYS A 65 12.41 -1.06 0.24
CA CYS A 65 13.04 -1.58 -0.96
C CYS A 65 14.55 -1.43 -0.87
N SER A 66 15.29 -2.46 -1.27
CA SER A 66 16.76 -2.41 -1.24
C SER A 66 17.35 -1.54 -2.36
N LEU A 67 16.52 -1.15 -3.34
CA LEU A 67 16.94 -0.46 -4.57
C LEU A 67 16.43 0.98 -4.66
N CYS A 68 15.47 1.38 -3.83
CA CYS A 68 14.94 2.73 -3.75
C CYS A 68 14.26 2.98 -2.39
N TYR A 69 13.78 4.20 -2.15
CA TYR A 69 13.11 4.58 -0.90
C TYR A 69 11.64 4.13 -0.80
N PHE A 70 11.22 3.14 -1.59
CA PHE A 70 9.86 2.61 -1.49
C PHE A 70 9.70 1.81 -0.19
N ARG A 71 8.74 2.21 0.64
CA ARG A 71 8.36 1.48 1.85
C ARG A 71 6.94 0.93 1.72
N ALA A 72 6.69 -0.21 2.34
CA ALA A 72 5.36 -0.80 2.41
C ALA A 72 5.11 -1.47 3.78
N PRO A 73 3.85 -1.75 4.14
CA PRO A 73 3.53 -2.42 5.40
C PRO A 73 4.12 -3.83 5.49
N THR A 74 4.32 -4.51 4.36
CA THR A 74 4.81 -5.90 4.35
C THR A 74 5.99 -6.13 3.41
N VAL A 75 6.83 -7.12 3.75
CA VAL A 75 7.99 -7.52 2.94
C VAL A 75 7.53 -8.04 1.56
N GLN A 76 6.35 -8.63 1.48
CA GLN A 76 5.83 -9.17 0.22
C GLN A 76 5.48 -8.06 -0.77
N GLU A 77 4.95 -6.93 -0.29
CA GLU A 77 4.70 -5.76 -1.13
C GLU A 77 6.01 -5.15 -1.62
N VAL A 78 7.04 -5.06 -0.77
CA VAL A 78 8.38 -4.64 -1.18
C VAL A 78 8.94 -5.57 -2.25
N LYS A 79 8.85 -6.89 -2.07
CA LYS A 79 9.30 -7.86 -3.08
C LYS A 79 8.53 -7.75 -4.39
N HIS A 80 7.22 -7.50 -4.33
CA HIS A 80 6.41 -7.30 -5.52
C HIS A 80 6.82 -6.01 -6.25
N HIS A 81 7.10 -4.94 -5.51
CA HIS A 81 7.65 -3.71 -6.03
C HIS A 81 9.02 -3.93 -6.68
N GLU A 82 9.96 -4.59 -6.00
CA GLU A 82 11.28 -4.92 -6.56
C GLU A 82 11.16 -5.73 -7.86
N PHE A 83 10.27 -6.73 -7.90
CA PHE A 83 10.02 -7.53 -9.09
C PHE A 83 9.37 -6.74 -10.23
N GLY A 84 8.38 -5.90 -9.94
CA GLY A 84 7.57 -5.21 -10.95
C GLY A 84 8.16 -3.90 -11.44
N HIS A 85 8.80 -3.15 -10.55
CA HIS A 85 9.34 -1.81 -10.79
C HIS A 85 10.82 -1.83 -11.13
N HIS A 86 11.62 -2.61 -10.37
CA HIS A 86 13.06 -2.74 -10.60
C HIS A 86 13.43 -3.94 -11.47
N PHE A 87 12.46 -4.79 -11.81
CA PHE A 87 12.71 -6.07 -12.48
C PHE A 87 13.81 -6.86 -11.76
N TYR A 88 13.82 -6.82 -10.42
CA TYR A 88 14.79 -7.50 -9.58
C TYR A 88 14.25 -8.86 -9.12
N CYS A 89 15.06 -9.90 -9.29
CA CYS A 89 14.75 -11.24 -8.79
C CYS A 89 15.62 -11.54 -7.57
N GLY A 90 15.01 -11.65 -6.39
CA GLY A 90 15.72 -11.99 -5.15
C GLY A 90 16.39 -13.37 -5.19
N GLU A 91 15.75 -14.37 -5.82
CA GLU A 91 16.32 -15.74 -5.92
C GLU A 91 17.56 -15.79 -6.81
N CYS A 92 17.56 -15.04 -7.93
CA CYS A 92 18.71 -14.94 -8.81
C CYS A 92 19.73 -13.87 -8.36
N ASN A 93 19.35 -13.04 -7.39
CA ASN A 93 20.06 -11.85 -6.94
C ASN A 93 20.55 -10.94 -8.09
N ARG A 94 19.65 -10.57 -9.02
CA ARG A 94 19.98 -9.69 -10.15
C ARG A 94 18.77 -8.95 -10.73
N GLU A 95 19.04 -7.83 -11.36
CA GLU A 95 18.08 -7.03 -12.15
C GLU A 95 17.99 -7.52 -13.59
N PHE A 96 16.84 -7.29 -14.21
CA PHE A 96 16.55 -7.60 -15.61
C PHE A 96 16.12 -6.34 -16.36
N GLN A 97 16.19 -6.37 -17.68
CA GLN A 97 15.84 -5.21 -18.49
C GLN A 97 14.33 -4.89 -18.50
N ASN A 98 13.49 -5.90 -18.29
CA ASN A 98 12.03 -5.76 -18.34
C ASN A 98 11.33 -6.95 -17.67
N LEU A 99 10.01 -6.80 -17.49
CA LEU A 99 9.14 -7.76 -16.83
C LEU A 99 9.07 -9.12 -17.57
N ASN A 100 9.23 -9.15 -18.89
CA ASN A 100 9.20 -10.40 -19.65
C ASN A 100 10.44 -11.26 -19.32
N ASN A 101 11.62 -10.65 -19.32
CA ASN A 101 12.88 -11.34 -19.04
C ASN A 101 12.90 -11.94 -17.63
N ILE A 102 12.40 -11.21 -16.61
CA ILE A 102 12.35 -11.72 -15.24
C ILE A 102 11.29 -12.82 -15.05
N ARG A 103 10.14 -12.75 -15.73
CA ARG A 103 9.10 -13.80 -15.65
C ARG A 103 9.61 -15.15 -16.15
N GLN A 104 10.51 -15.16 -17.14
CA GLN A 104 11.10 -16.41 -17.64
C GLN A 104 11.98 -17.13 -16.62
N VAL A 105 12.57 -16.42 -15.66
CA VAL A 105 13.42 -17.01 -14.61
C VAL A 105 12.70 -17.24 -13.30
N ASN A 106 11.52 -16.64 -13.11
CA ASN A 106 10.72 -16.71 -11.88
C ASN A 106 9.55 -17.71 -12.00
N GLN A 107 9.48 -18.48 -13.09
CA GLN A 107 8.56 -19.62 -13.18
C GLN A 107 9.26 -20.87 -12.62
N PRO A 108 8.61 -21.63 -11.71
CA PRO A 108 9.09 -22.96 -11.40
C PRO A 108 9.04 -23.77 -12.71
N PHE A 109 10.15 -24.43 -13.04
CA PHE A 109 10.32 -25.32 -14.18
C PHE A 109 9.00 -25.99 -14.63
N SER A 110 8.68 -25.86 -15.93
CA SER A 110 7.69 -26.72 -16.59
C SER A 110 8.03 -28.20 -16.44
#